data_AF-A0A8K0NHR6-F1
#
_entry.id   AF-A0A8K0NHR6-F1
#
_cell.length_a   1.000
_cell.length_b   1.000
_cell.length_c   1.000
_cell.angle_alpha   90.00
_cell.angle_beta   90.00
_cell.angle_gamma   90.00
#
_symmetry.space_group_name_H-M   'P 1'
#
loop_
_entity.id
_entity.type
_entity.pdbx_description
1 polymer ?
#
loop_
_entity_poly.entity_id
_entity_poly.type
_entity_poly.pdbx_seq_one_letter_code
_entity_poly.pdbx_strand_id
1 'polypeptide(L)'
;MHWIWGIVLSLASPIACEACTCGYVLTDDADKSAPPVVFTDSLVTDFGLLSDISRATDWTRQQFNVSAEAGRGTHGKSFRVENVFSYTGPNLAEHQDVDGGFRSQRAMGLRVGSILTEMGAIAAAEIDSARMDMFWGSYRVTMKLTRTSGTCAAFFWRILSEGQYRNDSQEIDMEFLSREFDVAAKIFPVNLVMHSRDSMRDGYDASKSGTLRRVELPFDPTSDFHEYRFDYLPGRVTFHADDHVLAEMRGERVPSSGGHLILQHWSNGNTLWSGGPPASDAVVLVRSVKAYFNSSVAHKDAISNWNDACNSGEKREETCQVPDKASQDSRSSDDSTGDRGHGNNNGPTTQEDSQGYHGMMAPTTTRLALLLMSGALLSSM
;
A
#
# COMPACT_ATOMS: atom_id res chain seq x y z
N MET A 1 14.37 72.69 10.90
CA MET A 1 14.59 71.26 11.22
C MET A 1 13.31 70.50 10.89
N HIS A 2 13.22 69.94 9.69
CA HIS A 2 12.08 69.13 9.26
C HIS A 2 12.48 67.67 9.29
N TRP A 3 11.72 66.87 10.02
CA TRP A 3 11.87 65.42 10.13
C TRP A 3 11.17 64.76 8.94
N ILE A 4 11.89 63.99 8.14
CA ILE A 4 11.30 63.12 7.12
C ILE A 4 11.31 61.70 7.68
N TRP A 5 10.12 61.16 7.96
CA TRP A 5 9.91 59.75 8.24
C TRP A 5 9.94 58.98 6.91
N GLY A 6 10.96 58.14 6.71
CA GLY A 6 10.97 57.16 5.64
C GLY A 6 10.22 55.91 6.07
N ILE A 7 9.05 55.66 5.48
CA ILE A 7 8.33 54.40 5.60
C ILE A 7 8.98 53.41 4.64
N VAL A 8 9.63 52.38 5.17
CA VAL A 8 10.08 51.22 4.39
C VAL A 8 8.88 50.27 4.28
N LEU A 9 8.25 50.22 3.09
CA LEU A 9 7.30 49.16 2.74
C LEU A 9 8.11 47.87 2.51
N SER A 10 8.07 46.94 3.45
CA SER A 10 8.51 45.57 3.19
C SER A 10 7.48 44.90 2.28
N LEU A 11 7.81 44.73 1.01
CA LEU A 11 7.10 43.80 0.13
C LEU A 11 7.37 42.39 0.66
N ALA A 12 6.44 41.85 1.45
CA ALA A 12 6.38 40.43 1.69
C ALA A 12 5.99 39.78 0.37
N SER A 13 6.96 39.16 -0.32
CA SER A 13 6.63 38.22 -1.39
C SER A 13 5.70 37.15 -0.79
N PRO A 14 4.51 36.93 -1.34
CA PRO A 14 3.74 35.76 -0.98
C PRO A 14 4.60 34.55 -1.38
N ILE A 15 4.98 33.74 -0.41
CA ILE A 15 5.38 32.36 -0.67
C ILE A 15 4.12 31.72 -1.25
N ALA A 16 4.01 31.69 -2.59
CA ALA A 16 3.02 30.87 -3.23
C ALA A 16 3.36 29.44 -2.82
N CYS A 17 2.54 28.84 -1.96
CA CYS A 17 2.31 27.41 -2.12
C CYS A 17 1.85 27.27 -3.56
N GLU A 18 2.66 26.69 -4.44
CA GLU A 18 2.15 26.14 -5.68
C GLU A 18 1.10 25.12 -5.26
N ALA A 19 -0.16 25.56 -5.24
CA ALA A 19 -1.26 24.65 -5.11
C ALA A 19 -1.20 23.81 -6.40
N CYS A 20 -1.19 22.48 -6.26
CA CYS A 20 -1.23 21.53 -7.37
C CYS A 20 -2.61 21.58 -8.08
N THR A 21 -3.05 22.77 -8.46
CA THR A 21 -4.38 23.11 -8.97
C THR A 21 -4.65 22.45 -10.32
N CYS A 22 -3.60 22.18 -11.08
CA CYS A 22 -3.69 21.43 -12.32
C CYS A 22 -3.36 19.93 -12.15
N GLY A 23 -3.34 19.42 -10.93
CA GLY A 23 -3.26 17.98 -10.65
C GLY A 23 -1.85 17.44 -10.52
N TYR A 24 -1.76 16.11 -10.55
CA TYR A 24 -0.58 15.35 -10.20
C TYR A 24 -0.13 14.47 -11.37
N VAL A 25 1.13 14.61 -11.75
CA VAL A 25 1.70 13.93 -12.93
C VAL A 25 2.54 12.75 -12.46
N LEU A 26 2.17 11.55 -12.92
CA LEU A 26 2.96 10.34 -12.73
C LEU A 26 3.68 9.99 -14.03
N THR A 27 5.00 9.84 -13.95
CA THR A 27 5.79 9.16 -14.97
C THR A 27 5.71 7.66 -14.78
N ASP A 28 5.40 6.91 -15.85
CA ASP A 28 5.32 5.45 -15.74
C ASP A 28 6.72 4.85 -15.66
N ASP A 29 7.10 4.39 -14.47
CA ASP A 29 8.37 3.71 -14.22
C ASP A 29 8.55 2.42 -15.02
N ALA A 30 7.44 1.71 -15.30
CA ALA A 30 7.44 0.46 -16.05
C ALA A 30 7.54 0.68 -17.57
N ASP A 31 7.12 1.84 -18.06
CA ASP A 31 7.25 2.25 -19.46
C ASP A 31 7.61 3.74 -19.57
N LYS A 32 8.92 4.04 -19.51
CA LYS A 32 9.44 5.40 -19.66
C LYS A 32 9.15 6.05 -21.01
N SER A 33 8.66 5.29 -22.00
CA SER A 33 8.24 5.81 -23.30
C SER A 33 6.76 6.19 -23.34
N ALA A 34 5.97 5.76 -22.34
CA ALA A 34 4.57 6.13 -22.22
C ALA A 34 4.43 7.62 -21.84
N PRO A 35 3.37 8.29 -22.34
CA PRO A 35 3.08 9.66 -21.92
C PRO A 35 2.78 9.70 -20.41
N PRO A 36 3.19 10.76 -19.69
CA PRO A 36 2.84 10.94 -18.29
C PRO A 36 1.33 10.91 -18.07
N VAL A 37 0.91 10.30 -16.97
CA VAL A 37 -0.50 10.21 -16.57
C VAL A 37 -0.80 11.35 -15.60
N VAL A 38 -1.94 12.02 -15.80
CA VAL A 38 -2.39 13.09 -14.92
C VAL A 38 -3.54 12.59 -14.05
N PHE A 39 -3.44 12.88 -12.75
CA PHE A 39 -4.48 12.67 -11.75
C PHE A 39 -5.03 14.01 -11.26
N THR A 40 -6.35 14.12 -11.14
CA THR A 40 -7.00 15.37 -10.71
C THR A 40 -7.28 15.45 -9.22
N ASP A 41 -7.34 14.30 -8.55
CA ASP A 41 -7.65 14.19 -7.13
C ASP A 41 -6.48 13.60 -6.34
N SER A 42 -6.45 13.92 -5.05
CA SER A 42 -5.52 13.31 -4.11
C SER A 42 -6.15 13.07 -2.75
N LEU A 43 -5.79 11.96 -2.12
CA LEU A 43 -5.97 11.72 -0.68
C LEU A 43 -4.58 11.56 -0.06
N VAL A 44 -4.19 12.50 0.79
CA VAL A 44 -2.91 12.46 1.53
C VAL A 44 -3.21 12.51 3.01
N THR A 45 -2.85 11.46 3.73
CA THR A 45 -3.00 11.37 5.18
C THR A 45 -1.67 11.01 5.82
N ASP A 46 -1.20 11.85 6.73
CA ASP A 46 -0.05 11.59 7.59
C ASP A 46 -0.54 11.29 9.01
N PHE A 47 -0.50 10.02 9.39
CA PHE A 47 -0.88 9.56 10.73
C PHE A 47 0.18 9.92 11.79
N GLY A 48 1.39 10.28 11.38
CA GLY A 48 2.43 10.86 12.22
C GLY A 48 2.08 12.25 12.75
N LEU A 49 1.28 13.03 12.00
CA LEU A 49 0.80 14.35 12.43
C LEU A 49 -0.51 14.27 13.23
N LEU A 50 -1.20 13.12 13.18
CA LEU A 50 -2.47 12.93 13.85
C LEU A 50 -2.31 12.55 15.33
N SER A 51 -2.46 13.55 16.18
CA SER A 51 -3.45 13.63 17.26
C SER A 51 -4.13 12.35 17.77
N ASP A 52 -5.12 11.96 16.99
CA ASP A 52 -6.10 10.94 17.29
C ASP A 52 -6.67 10.54 15.93
N ILE A 53 -6.73 9.24 15.65
CA ILE A 53 -7.26 8.69 14.41
C ILE A 53 -8.74 9.04 14.22
N SER A 54 -9.47 9.31 15.31
CA SER A 54 -10.87 9.77 15.23
C SER A 54 -11.05 11.10 14.48
N ARG A 55 -9.96 11.86 14.30
CA ARG A 55 -9.95 13.15 13.58
C ARG A 55 -9.71 12.99 12.07
N ALA A 56 -9.36 11.80 11.60
CA ALA A 56 -9.14 11.53 10.19
C ALA A 56 -10.48 11.32 9.46
N THR A 57 -11.13 12.43 9.06
CA THR A 57 -12.47 12.39 8.45
C THR A 57 -12.51 11.72 7.07
N ASP A 58 -11.37 11.62 6.39
CA ASP A 58 -11.25 10.91 5.12
C ASP A 58 -11.25 9.39 5.26
N TRP A 59 -11.40 8.88 6.49
CA TRP A 59 -11.34 7.47 6.82
C TRP A 59 -12.48 7.03 7.73
N THR A 60 -13.00 5.82 7.48
CA THR A 60 -14.04 5.18 8.28
C THR A 60 -13.48 3.91 8.91
N ARG A 61 -13.44 3.87 10.25
CA ARG A 61 -13.07 2.65 10.99
C ARG A 61 -14.25 1.68 10.96
N GLN A 62 -13.98 0.43 10.61
CA GLN A 62 -15.02 -0.55 10.38
C GLN A 62 -15.32 -1.41 11.62
N GLN A 63 -16.59 -1.78 11.77
CA GLN A 63 -17.05 -2.71 12.81
C GLN A 63 -18.04 -3.72 12.21
N PHE A 64 -17.60 -4.96 12.07
CA PHE A 64 -18.43 -6.06 11.60
C PHE A 64 -17.79 -7.40 11.95
N ASN A 65 -18.56 -8.48 11.85
CA ASN A 65 -18.07 -9.83 12.08
C ASN A 65 -18.17 -10.66 10.80
N VAL A 66 -17.23 -11.58 10.62
CA VAL A 66 -17.23 -12.59 9.57
C VAL A 66 -17.18 -13.96 10.23
N SER A 67 -18.11 -14.86 9.91
CA SER A 67 -18.09 -16.22 10.44
C SER A 67 -16.87 -17.01 9.95
N ALA A 68 -16.52 -18.09 10.64
CA ALA A 68 -15.42 -18.97 10.22
C ALA A 68 -15.65 -19.52 8.81
N GLU A 69 -16.89 -19.92 8.51
CA GLU A 69 -17.30 -20.41 7.19
C GLU A 69 -17.15 -19.34 6.10
N ALA A 70 -17.76 -18.16 6.28
CA ALA A 70 -17.66 -17.07 5.30
C ALA A 70 -16.22 -16.58 5.12
N GLY A 71 -15.46 -16.57 6.21
CA GLY A 71 -14.04 -16.21 6.24
C GLY A 71 -13.10 -17.30 5.76
N ARG A 72 -13.60 -18.51 5.43
CA ARG A 72 -12.80 -19.67 4.98
C ARG A 72 -11.64 -19.99 5.92
N GLY A 73 -11.89 -19.94 7.22
CA GLY A 73 -10.90 -20.17 8.28
C GLY A 73 -11.43 -21.09 9.37
N THR A 74 -10.55 -21.51 10.27
CA THR A 74 -10.95 -22.25 11.48
C THR A 74 -11.65 -21.36 12.50
N HIS A 75 -11.38 -20.06 12.46
CA HIS A 75 -11.95 -19.04 13.34
C HIS A 75 -12.67 -17.96 12.54
N GLY A 76 -13.69 -17.35 13.15
CA GLY A 76 -14.29 -16.13 12.62
C GLY A 76 -13.35 -14.92 12.75
N LYS A 77 -13.71 -13.81 12.11
CA LYS A 77 -13.05 -12.50 12.25
C LYS A 77 -14.00 -11.53 12.93
N SER A 78 -13.50 -10.75 13.88
CA SER A 78 -14.27 -9.70 14.55
C SER A 78 -13.55 -8.37 14.37
N PHE A 79 -13.99 -7.58 13.39
CA PHE A 79 -13.45 -6.25 13.11
C PHE A 79 -14.02 -5.24 14.09
N ARG A 80 -13.12 -4.45 14.68
CA ARG A 80 -13.37 -3.63 15.85
C ARG A 80 -12.74 -2.26 15.68
N VAL A 81 -13.53 -1.22 15.92
CA VAL A 81 -13.06 0.18 15.83
C VAL A 81 -11.95 0.46 16.83
N GLU A 82 -11.94 -0.22 17.97
CA GLU A 82 -10.88 -0.12 18.99
C GLU A 82 -9.54 -0.73 18.56
N ASN A 83 -9.54 -1.63 17.56
CA ASN A 83 -8.31 -2.20 17.00
C ASN A 83 -7.65 -1.31 15.95
N VAL A 84 -8.29 -0.18 15.61
CA VAL A 84 -7.70 0.91 14.82
C VAL A 84 -7.47 2.10 15.74
N PHE A 85 -6.22 2.37 16.09
CA PHE A 85 -5.88 3.30 17.17
C PHE A 85 -4.67 4.17 16.85
N SER A 86 -4.58 5.33 17.50
CA SER A 86 -3.36 6.14 17.46
C SER A 86 -2.28 5.50 18.33
N TYR A 87 -1.14 5.22 17.72
CA TYR A 87 0.03 4.68 18.39
C TYR A 87 1.05 5.80 18.64
N THR A 88 1.70 5.78 19.80
CA THR A 88 2.85 6.64 20.10
C THR A 88 3.93 5.79 20.75
N GLY A 89 5.15 5.82 20.21
CA GLY A 89 6.25 5.00 20.72
C GLY A 89 7.61 5.65 20.50
N PRO A 90 8.57 5.46 21.43
CA PRO A 90 9.89 6.10 21.36
C PRO A 90 10.69 5.66 20.13
N ASN A 91 10.52 4.39 19.71
CA ASN A 91 11.24 3.78 18.58
C ASN A 91 10.72 4.20 17.20
N LEU A 92 9.73 5.10 17.11
CA LEU A 92 9.23 5.64 15.84
C LEU A 92 9.92 6.92 15.40
N ALA A 93 10.60 7.63 16.32
CA ALA A 93 11.35 8.86 16.06
C ALA A 93 12.68 8.64 15.32
N GLU A 94 13.07 7.40 15.06
CA GLU A 94 14.32 7.12 14.37
C GLU A 94 14.20 7.24 12.85
N HIS A 95 12.98 7.16 12.32
CA HIS A 95 12.72 7.24 10.89
C HIS A 95 12.46 8.68 10.47
N GLN A 96 13.32 9.16 9.58
CA GLN A 96 13.10 10.40 8.85
C GLN A 96 11.98 10.13 7.86
N ASP A 97 10.89 10.91 7.92
CA ASP A 97 9.91 10.86 6.84
C ASP A 97 10.66 11.11 5.54
N VAL A 98 10.33 10.35 4.51
CA VAL A 98 11.10 10.34 3.29
C VAL A 98 11.07 11.71 2.58
N ASP A 99 10.17 12.61 2.97
CA ASP A 99 10.11 14.02 2.55
C ASP A 99 11.06 14.94 3.37
N GLY A 100 11.98 14.38 4.16
CA GLY A 100 12.87 15.15 5.05
C GLY A 100 12.16 15.81 6.23
N GLY A 101 10.89 15.46 6.46
CA GLY A 101 10.01 15.99 7.50
C GLY A 101 10.34 15.51 8.92
N PHE A 102 9.76 16.20 9.91
CA PHE A 102 9.93 15.95 11.33
C PHE A 102 9.75 14.46 11.70
N ARG A 103 10.75 13.88 12.37
CA ARG A 103 10.68 12.55 12.99
C ARG A 103 9.47 12.46 13.94
N SER A 104 8.36 11.89 13.49
CA SER A 104 7.20 11.71 14.34
C SER A 104 7.31 10.44 15.18
N GLN A 105 6.96 10.53 16.46
CA GLN A 105 6.81 9.35 17.34
C GLN A 105 5.45 8.66 17.20
N ARG A 106 4.65 9.05 16.20
CA ARG A 106 3.24 8.69 16.10
C ARG A 106 2.94 7.93 14.80
N ALA A 107 1.96 7.04 14.86
CA ALA A 107 1.46 6.29 13.70
C ALA A 107 0.01 5.87 13.98
N MET A 108 -0.67 5.33 12.97
CA MET A 108 -1.88 4.53 13.19
C MET A 108 -1.49 3.07 13.41
N GLY A 109 -2.10 2.40 14.39
CA GLY A 109 -1.94 0.97 14.63
C GLY A 109 -3.18 0.19 14.19
N LEU A 110 -2.95 -0.95 13.53
CA LEU A 110 -3.96 -1.96 13.19
C LEU A 110 -3.65 -3.23 13.98
N ARG A 111 -4.51 -3.61 14.93
CA ARG A 111 -4.29 -4.74 15.85
C ARG A 111 -5.05 -6.00 15.44
N VAL A 112 -4.36 -7.13 15.53
CA VAL A 112 -4.96 -8.47 15.61
C VAL A 112 -4.74 -9.03 17.01
N GLY A 113 -5.82 -9.50 17.63
CA GLY A 113 -5.79 -10.06 18.98
C GLY A 113 -5.26 -11.50 19.00
N SER A 114 -4.50 -11.82 20.04
CA SER A 114 -4.04 -13.19 20.31
C SER A 114 -5.08 -14.09 20.99
N ILE A 115 -6.05 -13.48 21.66
CA ILE A 115 -7.09 -14.18 22.40
C ILE A 115 -8.37 -14.19 21.57
N LEU A 116 -8.97 -15.37 21.44
CA LEU A 116 -10.28 -15.51 20.80
C LEU A 116 -11.33 -14.77 21.63
N THR A 117 -12.21 -14.06 20.94
CA THR A 117 -13.42 -13.50 21.54
C THR A 117 -14.32 -14.60 22.09
N GLU A 118 -15.30 -14.25 22.92
CA GLU A 118 -16.30 -15.19 23.45
C GLU A 118 -17.05 -15.97 22.35
N MET A 119 -17.15 -15.41 21.14
CA MET A 119 -17.76 -16.05 19.97
C MET A 119 -16.78 -16.92 19.16
N GLY A 120 -15.57 -17.18 19.66
CA GLY A 120 -14.55 -17.98 18.98
C GLY A 120 -13.92 -17.30 17.75
N ALA A 121 -14.12 -15.98 17.58
CA ALA A 121 -13.55 -15.19 16.50
C ALA A 121 -12.26 -14.49 16.94
N ILE A 122 -11.34 -14.27 16.00
CA ILE A 122 -10.11 -13.49 16.20
C ILE A 122 -10.43 -12.01 15.99
N ALA A 123 -10.06 -11.17 16.95
CA ALA A 123 -10.22 -9.72 16.83
C ALA A 123 -9.28 -9.16 15.75
N ALA A 124 -9.80 -8.29 14.88
CA ALA A 124 -9.12 -7.75 13.71
C ALA A 124 -9.36 -6.24 13.57
N ALA A 125 -8.66 -5.60 12.63
CA ALA A 125 -8.72 -4.17 12.35
C ALA A 125 -8.97 -3.91 10.86
N GLU A 126 -9.83 -2.94 10.56
CA GLU A 126 -10.09 -2.47 9.20
C GLU A 126 -10.45 -0.99 9.22
N ILE A 127 -9.90 -0.24 8.27
CA ILE A 127 -10.21 1.16 8.02
C ILE A 127 -10.25 1.42 6.52
N ASP A 128 -11.28 2.12 6.09
CA ASP A 128 -11.57 2.36 4.68
C ASP A 128 -11.49 3.84 4.37
N SER A 129 -11.11 4.21 3.16
CA SER A 129 -11.28 5.58 2.70
C SER A 129 -12.76 5.95 2.64
N ALA A 130 -13.10 7.18 3.02
CA ALA A 130 -14.46 7.70 2.91
C ALA A 130 -14.87 7.97 1.45
N ARG A 131 -13.88 8.29 0.58
CA ARG A 131 -14.07 8.37 -0.88
C ARG A 131 -14.20 6.95 -1.44
N MET A 132 -15.17 6.80 -2.33
CA MET A 132 -15.65 5.53 -2.89
C MET A 132 -15.59 5.48 -4.43
N ASP A 133 -15.09 6.55 -5.01
CA ASP A 133 -15.04 6.85 -6.44
C ASP A 133 -13.59 6.90 -6.95
N MET A 134 -12.66 6.29 -6.22
CA MET A 134 -11.25 6.28 -6.59
C MET A 134 -11.05 5.37 -7.79
N PHE A 135 -10.73 5.96 -8.94
CA PHE A 135 -10.53 5.26 -10.21
C PHE A 135 -9.20 5.69 -10.81
N TRP A 136 -8.50 4.78 -11.46
CA TRP A 136 -7.15 4.97 -12.02
C TRP A 136 -6.23 5.88 -11.19
N GLY A 137 -5.30 5.29 -10.47
CA GLY A 137 -4.47 6.05 -9.55
C GLY A 137 -3.18 5.37 -9.17
N SER A 138 -2.28 6.16 -8.60
CA SER A 138 -1.16 5.68 -7.80
C SER A 138 -1.60 5.65 -6.35
N TYR A 139 -1.67 4.46 -5.75
CA TYR A 139 -2.10 4.27 -4.38
C TYR A 139 -0.93 3.75 -3.55
N ARG A 140 -0.61 4.46 -2.47
CA ARG A 140 0.61 4.24 -1.67
C ARG A 140 0.29 4.20 -0.19
N VAL A 141 0.91 3.27 0.51
CA VAL A 141 0.90 3.20 1.96
C VAL A 141 2.33 3.07 2.47
N THR A 142 2.67 3.85 3.49
CA THR A 142 3.91 3.68 4.23
C THR A 142 3.61 2.95 5.52
N MET A 143 4.05 1.70 5.66
CA MET A 143 3.74 0.88 6.83
C MET A 143 4.91 0.00 7.27
N LYS A 144 4.88 -0.35 8.56
CA LYS A 144 5.81 -1.27 9.22
C LYS A 144 5.02 -2.50 9.67
N LEU A 145 5.43 -3.67 9.17
CA LEU A 145 4.75 -4.93 9.40
C LEU A 145 5.12 -5.55 10.75
N THR A 146 4.29 -6.48 11.22
CA THR A 146 4.49 -7.21 12.47
C THR A 146 5.44 -8.40 12.29
N ARG A 147 6.29 -8.66 13.28
CA ARG A 147 7.05 -9.92 13.40
C ARG A 147 6.22 -11.07 13.97
N THR A 148 5.08 -10.75 14.58
CA THR A 148 4.22 -11.76 15.19
C THR A 148 3.55 -12.59 14.10
N SER A 149 3.99 -13.84 13.98
CA SER A 149 3.45 -14.83 13.05
C SER A 149 1.96 -15.11 13.30
N GLY A 150 1.23 -15.43 12.24
CA GLY A 150 -0.17 -15.86 12.29
C GLY A 150 -1.18 -14.79 11.87
N THR A 151 -0.78 -13.80 11.07
CA THR A 151 -1.67 -12.73 10.59
C THR A 151 -1.50 -12.44 9.10
N CYS A 152 -2.50 -11.80 8.50
CA CYS A 152 -2.43 -11.16 7.19
C CYS A 152 -2.61 -9.65 7.37
N ALA A 153 -1.61 -8.88 6.97
CA ALA A 153 -1.75 -7.45 6.73
C ALA A 153 -2.08 -7.22 5.26
N ALA A 154 -3.07 -6.39 4.96
CA ALA A 154 -3.52 -6.15 3.61
C ALA A 154 -3.66 -4.65 3.35
N PHE A 155 -3.13 -4.22 2.22
CA PHE A 155 -3.40 -2.93 1.60
C PHE A 155 -4.01 -3.19 0.24
N PHE A 156 -5.25 -2.76 0.06
CA PHE A 156 -5.97 -3.11 -1.15
C PHE A 156 -6.96 -2.05 -1.60
N TRP A 157 -7.29 -2.11 -2.88
CA TRP A 157 -8.34 -1.35 -3.50
C TRP A 157 -9.47 -2.30 -3.88
N ARG A 158 -10.72 -1.89 -3.63
CA ARG A 158 -11.90 -2.70 -3.95
C ARG A 158 -12.98 -1.87 -4.61
N ILE A 159 -13.56 -2.41 -5.68
CA ILE A 159 -14.74 -1.83 -6.32
C ILE A 159 -15.94 -1.85 -5.38
N LEU A 160 -16.77 -0.83 -5.45
CA LEU A 160 -18.13 -0.89 -4.90
C LEU A 160 -19.11 -1.17 -6.02
N SER A 161 -20.02 -2.11 -5.80
CA SER A 161 -21.21 -2.18 -6.64
C SER A 161 -22.28 -1.23 -6.11
N GLU A 162 -22.67 -0.26 -6.93
CA GLU A 162 -23.98 0.40 -6.79
C GLU A 162 -25.03 -0.37 -7.61
N GLY A 163 -26.17 -0.69 -6.99
CA GLY A 163 -27.34 -1.26 -7.68
C GLY A 163 -27.32 -2.78 -7.91
N GLN A 164 -28.26 -3.26 -8.74
CA GLN A 164 -28.55 -4.70 -8.94
C GLN A 164 -27.48 -5.47 -9.76
N TYR A 165 -26.50 -4.78 -10.33
CA TYR A 165 -25.41 -5.40 -11.11
C TYR A 165 -24.14 -5.53 -10.27
N ARG A 166 -24.17 -6.46 -9.30
CA ARG A 166 -23.04 -6.81 -8.43
C ARG A 166 -21.77 -7.07 -9.24
N ASN A 167 -20.82 -6.14 -9.19
CA ASN A 167 -19.44 -6.39 -9.56
C ASN A 167 -18.52 -6.36 -8.34
N ASP A 168 -18.97 -6.82 -7.16
CA ASP A 168 -18.23 -6.85 -5.88
C ASP A 168 -16.97 -7.77 -5.88
N SER A 169 -16.46 -8.12 -7.06
CA SER A 169 -15.44 -9.16 -7.25
C SER A 169 -14.07 -8.63 -7.64
N GLN A 170 -13.98 -7.35 -8.01
CA GLN A 170 -12.73 -6.77 -8.49
C GLN A 170 -12.00 -6.06 -7.37
N GLU A 171 -10.77 -6.51 -7.14
CA GLU A 171 -9.92 -6.10 -6.03
C GLU A 171 -8.47 -6.09 -6.51
N ILE A 172 -7.65 -5.22 -5.93
CA ILE A 172 -6.20 -5.17 -6.14
C ILE A 172 -5.56 -5.21 -4.76
N ASP A 173 -4.78 -6.25 -4.49
CA ASP A 173 -4.32 -6.59 -3.16
C ASP A 173 -2.80 -6.66 -3.08
N MET A 174 -2.25 -6.12 -1.99
CA MET A 174 -0.96 -6.50 -1.45
C MET A 174 -1.18 -7.11 -0.07
N GLU A 175 -1.05 -8.44 0.01
CA GLU A 175 -1.24 -9.22 1.23
C GLU A 175 0.07 -9.80 1.77
N PHE A 176 0.34 -9.52 3.04
CA PHE A 176 1.57 -9.87 3.73
C PHE A 176 1.26 -10.88 4.84
N LEU A 177 1.71 -12.11 4.66
CA LEU A 177 1.47 -13.21 5.59
C LEU A 177 2.64 -13.32 6.56
N SER A 178 2.44 -12.83 7.80
CA SER A 178 3.52 -12.75 8.80
C SER A 178 4.12 -14.11 9.18
N ARG A 179 3.37 -15.20 8.96
CA ARG A 179 3.85 -16.57 9.16
C ARG A 179 4.85 -17.06 8.12
N GLU A 180 4.96 -16.35 7.00
CA GLU A 180 5.86 -16.70 5.91
C GLU A 180 7.17 -15.90 5.97
N PHE A 181 7.28 -14.98 6.91
CA PHE A 181 8.50 -14.21 7.14
C PHE A 181 9.53 -15.06 7.88
N ASP A 182 10.72 -15.15 7.31
CA ASP A 182 11.90 -15.70 7.97
C ASP A 182 12.98 -14.62 8.05
N VAL A 183 13.05 -13.96 9.21
CA VAL A 183 14.00 -12.88 9.48
C VAL A 183 15.45 -13.36 9.41
N ALA A 184 15.72 -14.62 9.81
CA ALA A 184 17.07 -15.16 9.81
C ALA A 184 17.54 -15.48 8.38
N ALA A 185 16.66 -16.02 7.55
CA ALA A 185 16.92 -16.31 6.15
C ALA A 185 16.73 -15.10 5.21
N LYS A 186 16.20 -13.98 5.73
CA LYS A 186 15.81 -12.78 4.97
C LYS A 186 14.78 -13.09 3.86
N ILE A 187 13.77 -13.88 4.19
CA ILE A 187 12.68 -14.28 3.29
C ILE A 187 11.43 -13.54 3.73
N PHE A 188 10.85 -12.75 2.81
CA PHE A 188 9.76 -11.82 3.10
C PHE A 188 8.79 -11.75 1.91
N PRO A 189 7.99 -12.80 1.68
CA PRO A 189 7.07 -12.84 0.56
C PRO A 189 5.91 -11.87 0.74
N VAL A 190 5.52 -11.24 -0.37
CA VAL A 190 4.25 -10.55 -0.53
C VAL A 190 3.40 -11.29 -1.58
N ASN A 191 2.11 -11.42 -1.29
CA ASN A 191 1.13 -11.96 -2.22
C ASN A 191 0.42 -10.79 -2.89
N LEU A 192 0.68 -10.62 -4.18
CA LEU A 192 0.04 -9.64 -5.04
C LEU A 192 -1.14 -10.33 -5.71
N VAL A 193 -2.35 -9.84 -5.46
CA VAL A 193 -3.57 -10.46 -5.96
C VAL A 193 -4.38 -9.42 -6.72
N MET A 194 -5.01 -9.84 -7.80
CA MET A 194 -6.06 -9.07 -8.43
C MET A 194 -7.26 -9.99 -8.62
N HIS A 195 -8.25 -9.82 -7.73
CA HIS A 195 -9.47 -10.60 -7.80
C HIS A 195 -10.34 -10.15 -8.98
N SER A 196 -11.04 -11.11 -9.55
CA SER A 196 -12.03 -10.93 -10.60
C SER A 196 -13.23 -11.82 -10.34
N ARG A 197 -14.26 -11.70 -11.20
CA ARG A 197 -15.41 -12.61 -11.18
C ARG A 197 -15.00 -14.07 -11.31
N ASP A 198 -13.93 -14.36 -12.03
CA ASP A 198 -13.44 -15.73 -12.19
C ASP A 198 -12.85 -16.26 -10.88
N SER A 199 -11.99 -15.50 -10.21
CA SER A 199 -11.46 -15.94 -8.91
C SER A 199 -12.58 -16.05 -7.87
N MET A 200 -13.57 -15.14 -7.88
CA MET A 200 -14.74 -15.25 -7.00
C MET A 200 -15.49 -16.57 -7.22
N ARG A 201 -15.74 -16.96 -8.48
CA ARG A 201 -16.38 -18.25 -8.83
C ARG A 201 -15.57 -19.45 -8.35
N ASP A 202 -14.25 -19.28 -8.28
CA ASP A 202 -13.31 -20.28 -7.76
C ASP A 202 -13.05 -20.14 -6.24
N GLY A 203 -13.95 -19.46 -5.50
CA GLY A 203 -13.85 -19.35 -4.04
C GLY A 203 -12.89 -18.26 -3.56
N TYR A 204 -12.70 -17.22 -4.36
CA TYR A 204 -11.67 -16.18 -4.21
C TYR A 204 -10.24 -16.74 -4.34
N ASP A 205 -10.06 -17.81 -5.12
CA ASP A 205 -8.73 -18.35 -5.47
C ASP A 205 -8.27 -17.79 -6.82
N ALA A 206 -7.29 -16.88 -6.78
CA ALA A 206 -6.68 -16.30 -7.99
C ALA A 206 -5.46 -17.10 -8.51
N SER A 207 -5.10 -18.23 -7.88
CA SER A 207 -3.92 -19.02 -8.28
C SER A 207 -4.00 -19.56 -9.71
N LYS A 208 -5.23 -19.73 -10.24
CA LYS A 208 -5.49 -20.26 -11.58
C LYS A 208 -5.81 -19.19 -12.62
N SER A 209 -6.06 -17.95 -12.23
CA SER A 209 -6.42 -16.85 -13.13
C SER A 209 -5.21 -16.09 -13.69
N GLY A 210 -4.00 -16.43 -13.23
CA GLY A 210 -2.77 -15.72 -13.57
C GLY A 210 -2.70 -14.32 -12.94
N THR A 211 -3.64 -13.97 -12.07
CA THR A 211 -3.72 -12.68 -11.34
C THR A 211 -3.30 -12.80 -9.87
N LEU A 212 -2.53 -13.85 -9.56
CA LEU A 212 -1.79 -14.01 -8.31
C LEU A 212 -0.30 -14.05 -8.65
N ARG A 213 0.51 -13.27 -7.91
CA ARG A 213 1.97 -13.33 -7.95
C ARG A 213 2.49 -13.29 -6.52
N ARG A 214 3.37 -14.23 -6.19
CA ARG A 214 4.14 -14.21 -4.95
C ARG A 214 5.54 -13.70 -5.28
N VAL A 215 5.96 -12.63 -4.61
CA VAL A 215 7.25 -11.97 -4.85
C VAL A 215 7.96 -11.79 -3.51
N GLU A 216 9.28 -11.96 -3.47
CA GLU A 216 10.07 -11.71 -2.27
C GLU A 216 10.42 -10.21 -2.19
N LEU A 217 10.19 -9.60 -1.03
CA LEU A 217 10.61 -8.22 -0.77
C LEU A 217 12.14 -8.16 -0.63
N PRO A 218 12.80 -7.09 -1.13
CA PRO A 218 14.25 -6.95 -1.05
C PRO A 218 14.76 -6.46 0.33
N PHE A 219 13.88 -6.31 1.31
CA PHE A 219 14.15 -5.75 2.63
C PHE A 219 13.33 -6.46 3.73
N ASP A 220 13.68 -6.24 5.01
CA ASP A 220 12.88 -6.72 6.15
C ASP A 220 11.73 -5.74 6.44
N PRO A 221 10.48 -6.06 6.07
CA PRO A 221 9.34 -5.16 6.20
C PRO A 221 8.91 -4.94 7.66
N THR A 222 9.51 -5.68 8.60
CA THR A 222 9.25 -5.59 10.03
C THR A 222 10.26 -4.72 10.78
N SER A 223 11.35 -4.35 10.10
CA SER A 223 12.45 -3.57 10.69
C SER A 223 12.17 -2.07 10.65
N ASP A 224 11.56 -1.59 9.57
CA ASP A 224 11.31 -0.17 9.29
C ASP A 224 9.93 0.03 8.63
N PHE A 225 9.52 1.28 8.46
CA PHE A 225 8.48 1.69 7.54
C PHE A 225 9.00 1.63 6.11
N HIS A 226 8.23 0.97 5.26
CA HIS A 226 8.49 0.88 3.82
C HIS A 226 7.27 1.38 3.04
N GLU A 227 7.51 1.93 1.86
CA GLU A 227 6.42 2.27 0.94
C GLU A 227 5.99 1.02 0.17
N TYR A 228 4.68 0.77 0.13
CA TYR A 228 4.05 -0.20 -0.75
C TYR A 228 3.08 0.54 -1.65
N ARG A 229 3.19 0.30 -2.95
CA ARG A 229 2.47 1.08 -3.96
C ARG A 229 1.90 0.16 -5.02
N PHE A 230 0.71 0.48 -5.50
CA PHE A 230 0.25 -0.02 -6.79
C PHE A 230 -0.26 1.11 -7.67
N ASP A 231 0.22 1.12 -8.91
CA ASP A 231 -0.20 2.05 -9.95
C ASP A 231 -1.26 1.34 -10.79
N TYR A 232 -2.52 1.65 -10.51
CA TYR A 232 -3.68 1.14 -11.20
C TYR A 232 -4.01 2.07 -12.37
N LEU A 233 -3.66 1.64 -13.58
CA LEU A 233 -3.79 2.41 -14.81
C LEU A 233 -4.68 1.66 -15.82
N PRO A 234 -5.10 2.31 -16.93
CA PRO A 234 -5.88 1.62 -17.96
C PRO A 234 -5.20 0.33 -18.45
N GLY A 235 -5.85 -0.81 -18.18
CA GLY A 235 -5.43 -2.14 -18.64
C GLY A 235 -4.22 -2.76 -17.92
N ARG A 236 -3.67 -2.10 -16.88
CA ARG A 236 -2.55 -2.63 -16.09
C ARG A 236 -2.57 -2.21 -14.63
N VAL A 237 -1.96 -3.04 -13.79
CA VAL A 237 -1.62 -2.72 -12.41
C VAL A 237 -0.15 -3.06 -12.21
N THR A 238 0.66 -2.08 -11.81
CA THR A 238 2.06 -2.28 -11.47
C THR A 238 2.23 -2.16 -9.96
N PHE A 239 2.84 -3.16 -9.33
CA PHE A 239 3.08 -3.19 -7.89
C PHE A 239 4.53 -2.83 -7.60
N HIS A 240 4.73 -2.05 -6.54
CA HIS A 240 6.03 -1.54 -6.12
C HIS A 240 6.22 -1.67 -4.61
N ALA A 241 7.47 -1.78 -4.20
CA ALA A 241 7.88 -1.60 -2.81
C ALA A 241 9.21 -0.83 -2.75
N ASP A 242 9.26 0.26 -1.99
CA ASP A 242 10.37 1.24 -1.98
C ASP A 242 10.89 1.55 -3.40
N ASP A 243 9.97 1.94 -4.28
CA ASP A 243 10.21 2.29 -5.69
C ASP A 243 10.72 1.14 -6.59
N HIS A 244 10.86 -0.07 -6.07
CA HIS A 244 11.19 -1.26 -6.87
C HIS A 244 9.92 -1.89 -7.43
N VAL A 245 9.86 -2.05 -8.76
CA VAL A 245 8.79 -2.83 -9.41
C VAL A 245 8.88 -4.28 -8.94
N LEU A 246 7.81 -4.77 -8.31
CA LEU A 246 7.68 -6.15 -7.85
C LEU A 246 7.06 -7.05 -8.93
N ALA A 247 5.96 -6.58 -9.53
CA ALA A 247 5.27 -7.28 -10.60
C ALA A 247 4.35 -6.33 -11.36
N GLU A 248 3.97 -6.74 -12.56
CA GLU A 248 2.92 -6.07 -13.33
C GLU A 248 1.89 -7.11 -13.77
N MET A 249 0.62 -6.75 -13.66
CA MET A 249 -0.52 -7.52 -14.15
C MET A 249 -1.26 -6.73 -15.22
N ARG A 250 -1.55 -7.38 -16.34
CA ARG A 250 -2.24 -6.78 -17.50
C ARG A 250 -3.45 -7.60 -17.91
N GLY A 251 -4.37 -6.96 -18.64
CA GLY A 251 -5.44 -7.62 -19.38
C GLY A 251 -6.85 -7.31 -18.89
N GLU A 252 -7.84 -8.04 -19.43
CA GLU A 252 -9.27 -7.77 -19.26
C GLU A 252 -9.78 -7.94 -17.81
N ARG A 253 -8.98 -8.55 -16.94
CA ARG A 253 -9.30 -8.74 -15.51
C ARG A 253 -8.95 -7.53 -14.65
N VAL A 254 -8.24 -6.55 -15.20
CA VAL A 254 -7.98 -5.27 -14.52
C VAL A 254 -9.31 -4.57 -14.21
N PRO A 255 -9.49 -4.00 -13.00
CA PRO A 255 -10.74 -3.33 -12.66
C PRO A 255 -11.07 -2.20 -13.63
N SER A 256 -12.35 -1.86 -13.76
CA SER A 256 -12.83 -0.86 -14.72
C SER A 256 -13.86 0.14 -14.19
N SER A 257 -14.06 0.17 -12.86
CA SER A 257 -14.92 1.14 -12.19
C SER A 257 -14.22 1.75 -10.97
N GLY A 258 -14.78 2.83 -10.41
CA GLY A 258 -14.30 3.42 -9.16
C GLY A 258 -14.51 2.52 -7.94
N GLY A 259 -13.67 2.75 -6.93
CA GLY A 259 -13.67 1.99 -5.69
C GLY A 259 -13.05 2.78 -4.55
N HIS A 260 -12.54 2.07 -3.56
CA HIS A 260 -12.01 2.65 -2.33
C HIS A 260 -10.78 1.89 -1.86
N LEU A 261 -9.97 2.58 -1.05
CA LEU A 261 -8.84 1.99 -0.36
C LEU A 261 -9.26 1.38 0.97
N ILE A 262 -8.69 0.22 1.28
CA ILE A 262 -8.88 -0.49 2.53
C ILE A 262 -7.51 -0.87 3.11
N LEU A 263 -7.34 -0.60 4.40
CA LEU A 263 -6.23 -1.10 5.20
C LEU A 263 -6.77 -2.08 6.23
N GLN A 264 -6.32 -3.33 6.17
CA GLN A 264 -6.85 -4.40 7.00
C GLN A 264 -5.72 -5.19 7.65
N HIS A 265 -5.89 -5.57 8.92
CA HIS A 265 -5.00 -6.50 9.60
C HIS A 265 -5.85 -7.54 10.33
N TRP A 266 -5.68 -8.80 9.96
CA TRP A 266 -6.63 -9.85 10.33
C TRP A 266 -5.97 -11.22 10.46
N SER A 267 -6.70 -12.15 11.05
CA SER A 267 -6.38 -13.57 11.04
C SER A 267 -7.66 -14.39 11.15
N ASN A 268 -7.68 -15.58 10.55
CA ASN A 268 -8.81 -16.51 10.57
C ASN A 268 -8.38 -17.96 10.81
N GLY A 269 -7.08 -18.20 11.03
CA GLY A 269 -6.51 -19.54 11.20
C GLY A 269 -6.51 -20.44 9.97
N ASN A 270 -6.73 -19.89 8.77
CA ASN A 270 -6.53 -20.63 7.54
C ASN A 270 -5.03 -20.98 7.37
N THR A 271 -4.70 -22.27 7.38
CA THR A 271 -3.31 -22.79 7.29
C THR A 271 -2.66 -22.62 5.93
N LEU A 272 -3.38 -22.16 4.91
CA LEU A 272 -2.85 -21.76 3.61
C LEU A 272 -2.73 -20.24 3.46
N TRP A 273 -3.26 -19.45 4.41
CA TRP A 273 -3.22 -17.99 4.39
C TRP A 273 -2.71 -17.42 5.72
N SER A 274 -3.54 -16.73 6.50
CA SER A 274 -3.12 -16.04 7.74
C SER A 274 -2.51 -16.95 8.82
N GLY A 275 -2.99 -18.20 8.96
CA GLY A 275 -2.40 -19.21 9.84
C GLY A 275 -2.48 -19.00 11.36
N GLY A 276 -3.17 -17.96 11.86
CA GLY A 276 -3.26 -17.67 13.30
C GLY A 276 -4.24 -18.57 14.08
N PRO A 277 -4.68 -18.16 15.29
CA PRO A 277 -4.42 -16.87 15.93
C PRO A 277 -2.93 -16.63 16.24
N PRO A 278 -2.48 -15.37 16.29
CA PRO A 278 -1.10 -15.05 16.66
C PRO A 278 -0.84 -15.35 18.15
N ALA A 279 0.39 -15.70 18.51
CA ALA A 279 0.77 -16.05 19.89
C ALA A 279 0.76 -14.84 20.86
N SER A 280 0.81 -13.63 20.33
CA SER A 280 0.67 -12.37 21.07
C SER A 280 -0.08 -11.38 20.19
N ASP A 281 -0.57 -10.27 20.76
CA ASP A 281 -1.18 -9.24 19.94
C ASP A 281 -0.20 -8.76 18.87
N ALA A 282 -0.68 -8.72 17.64
CA ALA A 282 0.11 -8.36 16.47
C ALA A 282 -0.35 -6.98 15.98
N VAL A 283 0.59 -6.08 15.74
CA VAL A 283 0.28 -4.70 15.34
C VAL A 283 1.06 -4.35 14.07
N VAL A 284 0.34 -3.91 13.05
CA VAL A 284 0.90 -3.20 11.90
C VAL A 284 0.81 -1.71 12.18
N LEU A 285 1.87 -0.97 11.88
CA LEU A 285 1.91 0.48 12.04
C LEU A 285 1.87 1.14 10.66
N VAL A 286 0.99 2.12 10.48
CA VAL A 286 0.85 2.88 9.25
C VAL A 286 1.25 4.32 9.53
N ARG A 287 2.25 4.81 8.78
CA ARG A 287 2.75 6.19 8.87
C ARG A 287 1.89 7.13 8.05
N SER A 288 1.62 6.76 6.80
CA SER A 288 0.91 7.62 5.88
C SER A 288 0.24 6.81 4.77
N VAL A 289 -0.74 7.45 4.13
CA VAL A 289 -1.33 7.01 2.86
C VAL A 289 -1.28 8.20 1.91
N LYS A 290 -0.81 7.94 0.68
CA LYS A 290 -0.84 8.91 -0.42
C LYS A 290 -1.52 8.24 -1.60
N ALA A 291 -2.65 8.76 -2.04
CA ALA A 291 -3.34 8.32 -3.24
C ALA A 291 -3.52 9.50 -4.19
N TYR A 292 -3.13 9.32 -5.45
CA TYR A 292 -3.35 10.28 -6.53
C TYR A 292 -4.19 9.56 -7.58
N PHE A 293 -5.40 10.05 -7.85
CA PHE A 293 -6.39 9.31 -8.61
C PHE A 293 -7.31 10.22 -9.41
N ASN A 294 -8.11 9.62 -10.29
CA ASN A 294 -9.22 10.29 -10.95
C ASN A 294 -10.54 9.83 -10.35
N SER A 295 -11.50 10.73 -10.18
CA SER A 295 -12.85 10.32 -9.76
C SER A 295 -13.55 9.53 -10.87
N SER A 296 -14.23 8.44 -10.52
CA SER A 296 -15.17 7.76 -11.43
C SER A 296 -16.44 8.58 -11.68
N VAL A 297 -16.78 9.52 -10.80
CA VAL A 297 -17.93 10.40 -10.99
C VAL A 297 -17.48 11.54 -11.91
N ALA A 298 -18.06 11.61 -13.11
CA ALA A 298 -17.75 12.62 -14.11
C ALA A 298 -16.33 12.56 -14.73
N HIS A 299 -15.73 11.37 -14.87
CA HIS A 299 -14.42 11.19 -15.53
C HIS A 299 -14.27 11.92 -16.88
N LYS A 300 -15.37 12.09 -17.65
CA LYS A 300 -15.34 12.84 -18.92
C LYS A 300 -15.35 14.36 -18.72
N ASP A 301 -16.20 14.85 -17.82
CA ASP A 301 -16.38 16.29 -17.60
C ASP A 301 -15.23 16.88 -16.77
N ALA A 302 -14.67 16.11 -15.84
CA ALA A 302 -13.49 16.50 -15.06
C ALA A 302 -12.25 16.65 -15.96
N ILE A 303 -12.03 15.71 -16.88
CA ILE A 303 -10.93 15.78 -17.85
C ILE A 303 -11.16 16.89 -18.88
N SER A 304 -12.40 17.12 -19.36
CA SER A 304 -12.67 18.23 -20.28
C SER A 304 -12.46 19.58 -19.61
N ASN A 305 -12.94 19.76 -18.37
CA ASN A 305 -12.74 20.99 -17.61
C ASN A 305 -11.26 21.21 -17.28
N TRP A 306 -10.52 20.14 -16.97
CA TRP A 306 -9.07 20.20 -16.82
C TRP A 306 -8.40 20.62 -18.13
N ASN A 307 -8.79 20.05 -19.27
CA ASN A 307 -8.24 20.44 -20.57
C ASN A 307 -8.52 21.91 -20.89
N ASP A 308 -9.70 22.42 -20.59
CA ASP A 308 -10.04 23.81 -20.86
C ASP A 308 -9.31 24.78 -19.92
N ALA A 309 -9.04 24.36 -18.68
CA ALA A 309 -8.44 25.20 -17.65
C ALA A 309 -6.91 25.12 -17.56
N CYS A 310 -6.31 23.97 -17.83
CA CYS A 310 -4.91 23.62 -17.52
C CYS A 310 -4.08 23.17 -18.72
N ASN A 311 -4.67 23.04 -19.93
CA ASN A 311 -3.95 22.65 -21.14
C ASN A 311 -3.23 23.82 -21.85
N SER A 312 -3.35 25.06 -21.34
CA SER A 312 -2.52 26.17 -21.79
C SER A 312 -1.13 26.10 -21.15
N GLY A 313 -0.07 26.28 -21.95
CA GLY A 313 1.32 26.06 -21.53
C GLY A 313 1.73 26.75 -20.22
N GLU A 314 1.18 27.92 -19.91
CA GLU A 314 1.46 28.69 -18.68
C GLU A 314 0.85 28.07 -17.41
N LYS A 315 -0.22 27.28 -17.50
CA LYS A 315 -0.89 26.64 -16.35
C LYS A 315 -0.47 25.20 -16.12
N ARG A 316 0.24 24.62 -17.08
CA ARG A 316 0.87 23.30 -16.93
C ARG A 316 1.97 23.30 -15.86
N GLU A 317 2.52 24.47 -15.54
CA GLU A 317 3.44 24.70 -14.42
C GLU A 317 2.76 24.57 -13.04
N GLU A 318 1.42 24.63 -12.97
CA GLU A 318 0.64 24.38 -11.73
C GLU A 318 0.35 22.88 -11.48
N THR A 319 1.09 21.99 -12.16
CA THR A 319 1.03 20.54 -11.94
C THR A 319 2.16 20.10 -11.00
N CYS A 320 1.85 19.19 -10.09
CA CYS A 320 2.86 18.62 -9.19
C CYS A 320 3.30 17.25 -9.70
N GLN A 321 4.59 16.95 -9.64
CA GLN A 321 5.04 15.58 -9.90
C GLN A 321 4.61 14.69 -8.74
N VAL A 322 4.02 13.54 -9.06
CA VAL A 322 3.87 12.46 -8.10
C VAL A 322 5.29 11.96 -7.79
N PRO A 323 5.74 11.99 -6.53
CA PRO A 323 7.12 11.63 -6.23
C PRO A 323 7.44 10.17 -6.64
N ASP A 324 8.40 10.00 -7.56
CA ASP A 324 8.95 8.68 -7.96
C ASP A 324 9.79 8.06 -6.86
N LYS A 325 10.38 8.91 -6.03
CA LYS A 325 10.98 8.56 -4.76
C LYS A 325 10.28 9.36 -3.71
N ALA A 326 10.18 8.79 -2.53
CA ALA A 326 9.98 9.59 -1.36
C ALA A 326 11.35 10.28 -1.07
N SER A 327 11.65 11.41 -1.74
CA SER A 327 12.50 12.53 -1.28
C SER A 327 12.82 13.59 -2.36
N GLN A 328 12.89 14.83 -1.86
CA GLN A 328 13.53 16.04 -2.39
C GLN A 328 12.70 16.97 -3.29
N ASP A 329 11.95 17.85 -2.62
CA ASP A 329 11.73 19.22 -3.07
C ASP A 329 13.04 19.83 -3.59
N SER A 330 13.06 20.20 -4.86
CA SER A 330 14.08 21.04 -5.44
C SER A 330 13.96 22.47 -4.90
N ARG A 331 14.53 22.73 -3.72
CA ARG A 331 15.02 24.07 -3.41
C ARG A 331 16.40 24.23 -4.02
N SER A 332 16.44 25.00 -5.10
CA SER A 332 17.63 25.64 -5.63
C SER A 332 18.42 26.30 -4.50
N SER A 333 19.50 25.64 -4.08
CA SER A 333 20.61 26.32 -3.40
C SER A 333 21.65 26.59 -4.47
N ASP A 334 21.49 27.76 -5.07
CA ASP A 334 22.60 28.50 -5.62
C ASP A 334 23.52 28.81 -4.42
N ASP A 335 24.57 28.01 -4.22
CA ASP A 335 25.71 28.44 -3.42
C ASP A 335 26.99 28.23 -4.22
N SER A 336 27.38 29.33 -4.84
CA SER A 336 28.69 29.55 -5.42
C SER A 336 29.70 29.73 -4.29
N THR A 337 30.34 28.67 -3.83
CA THR A 337 31.67 28.80 -3.21
C THR A 337 32.58 27.66 -3.66
N GLY A 338 33.57 28.03 -4.47
CA GLY A 338 34.65 27.14 -4.81
C GLY A 338 35.56 26.91 -3.61
N ASP A 339 35.96 25.67 -3.39
CA ASP A 339 37.29 25.41 -2.89
C ASP A 339 37.87 24.11 -3.45
N ARG A 340 39.16 24.16 -3.69
CA ARG A 340 40.02 23.16 -4.29
C ARG A 340 40.35 22.09 -3.25
N GLY A 341 40.54 20.85 -3.71
CA GLY A 341 41.63 20.04 -3.17
C GLY A 341 41.33 18.59 -2.83
N HIS A 342 42.09 17.74 -3.52
CA HIS A 342 42.63 16.46 -3.08
C HIS A 342 41.69 15.25 -2.89
N GLY A 343 41.79 14.36 -3.87
CA GLY A 343 41.46 12.96 -3.71
C GLY A 343 42.46 12.21 -2.84
N ASN A 344 42.02 11.04 -2.37
CA ASN A 344 42.87 9.87 -2.34
C ASN A 344 42.03 8.59 -2.31
N ASN A 345 42.38 7.71 -3.24
CA ASN A 345 42.04 6.30 -3.27
C ASN A 345 42.55 5.60 -2.00
N ASN A 346 41.87 4.53 -1.57
CA ASN A 346 42.48 3.22 -1.31
C ASN A 346 41.41 2.19 -0.93
N GLY A 347 41.15 1.24 -1.85
CA GLY A 347 40.71 -0.10 -1.50
C GLY A 347 41.88 -0.93 -0.94
N PRO A 348 41.61 -2.13 -0.40
CA PRO A 348 41.90 -3.36 -1.16
C PRO A 348 40.80 -4.44 -0.94
N THR A 349 40.20 -5.03 -1.97
CA THR A 349 40.55 -6.33 -2.62
C THR A 349 41.48 -7.27 -1.85
N THR A 350 40.95 -8.43 -1.43
CA THR A 350 41.60 -9.74 -1.58
C THR A 350 40.54 -10.84 -1.72
N GLN A 351 40.59 -11.52 -2.88
CA GLN A 351 40.11 -12.89 -3.12
C GLN A 351 41.10 -13.88 -2.50
N GLU A 352 40.60 -15.05 -2.08
CA GLU A 352 41.22 -16.39 -2.16
C GLU A 352 40.11 -17.39 -1.74
N ASP A 353 39.53 -18.16 -2.66
CA ASP A 353 39.95 -19.44 -3.26
C ASP A 353 39.50 -20.71 -2.49
N SER A 354 38.57 -21.41 -3.15
CA SER A 354 38.36 -22.86 -3.28
C SER A 354 38.77 -23.85 -2.17
N GLN A 355 37.85 -24.75 -1.79
CA GLN A 355 37.90 -26.18 -2.14
C GLN A 355 36.64 -26.92 -1.65
N GLY A 356 36.11 -27.81 -2.50
CA GLY A 356 34.88 -28.57 -2.25
C GLY A 356 35.12 -29.93 -1.58
N TYR A 357 34.02 -30.57 -1.14
CA TYR A 357 33.92 -32.02 -1.01
C TYR A 357 32.47 -32.49 -1.17
N HIS A 358 32.35 -33.66 -1.78
CA HIS A 358 31.18 -34.46 -2.12
C HIS A 358 30.20 -34.78 -0.98
N GLY A 359 28.93 -35.01 -1.32
CA GLY A 359 27.99 -35.76 -0.49
C GLY A 359 26.56 -35.82 -1.02
N MET A 360 26.28 -36.73 -1.94
CA MET A 360 24.92 -37.18 -2.31
C MET A 360 24.14 -37.63 -1.07
N MET A 361 22.84 -37.29 -0.98
CA MET A 361 21.74 -38.23 -0.71
C MET A 361 20.38 -37.53 -0.90
N ALA A 362 19.58 -38.07 -1.82
CA ALA A 362 18.14 -37.81 -1.93
C ALA A 362 17.37 -38.68 -0.92
N PRO A 363 16.14 -38.29 -0.54
CA PRO A 363 15.08 -39.28 -0.58
C PRO A 363 13.76 -38.75 -1.17
N THR A 364 13.32 -39.49 -2.19
CA THR A 364 11.98 -40.07 -2.36
C THR A 364 10.74 -39.18 -2.20
N THR A 365 10.16 -38.89 -3.35
CA THR A 365 8.75 -38.59 -3.61
C THR A 365 7.81 -39.64 -2.99
N THR A 366 6.85 -39.20 -2.18
CA THR A 366 5.67 -40.00 -1.83
C THR A 366 4.44 -39.34 -2.42
N ARG A 367 3.85 -40.00 -3.43
CA ARG A 367 2.55 -39.65 -4.03
C ARG A 367 1.45 -39.96 -3.01
N LEU A 368 0.56 -39.01 -2.75
CA LEU A 368 -0.71 -39.30 -2.09
C LEU A 368 -1.86 -39.15 -3.10
N ALA A 369 -2.66 -40.22 -3.15
CA ALA A 369 -3.71 -40.45 -4.12
C ALA A 369 -4.94 -39.57 -3.88
N LEU A 370 -5.50 -39.11 -5.00
CA LEU A 370 -6.79 -38.44 -5.13
C LEU A 370 -7.91 -39.45 -4.80
N LEU A 371 -8.73 -39.18 -3.78
CA LEU A 371 -9.99 -39.89 -3.57
C LEU A 371 -11.14 -38.97 -4.01
N LEU A 372 -11.66 -39.26 -5.20
CA LEU A 372 -12.95 -38.82 -5.70
C LEU A 372 -14.04 -39.61 -4.94
N MET A 373 -14.89 -38.92 -4.19
CA MET A 373 -16.17 -39.45 -3.75
C MET A 373 -17.27 -38.58 -4.34
N SER A 374 -17.77 -39.05 -5.48
CA SER A 374 -19.05 -38.69 -6.06
C SER A 374 -20.19 -39.10 -5.13
N GLY A 375 -21.03 -38.14 -4.75
CA GLY A 375 -22.32 -38.37 -4.10
C GLY A 375 -23.35 -37.43 -4.69
N ALA A 376 -24.10 -37.94 -5.67
CA ALA A 376 -25.34 -37.34 -6.16
C ALA A 376 -26.54 -37.89 -5.35
N LEU A 377 -27.69 -37.24 -5.52
CA LEU A 377 -29.05 -37.53 -5.02
C LEU A 377 -29.40 -36.85 -3.68
N LEU A 378 -30.56 -36.22 -3.47
CA LEU A 378 -31.65 -35.69 -4.31
C LEU A 378 -32.62 -34.96 -3.36
N SER A 379 -33.50 -34.12 -3.93
CA SER A 379 -34.88 -33.85 -3.46
C SER A 379 -35.15 -32.87 -2.30
N SER A 380 -35.67 -31.71 -2.72
CA SER A 380 -36.95 -31.09 -2.29
C SER A 380 -37.19 -30.79 -0.81
N MET A 381 -37.09 -29.51 -0.45
CA MET A 381 -38.22 -28.60 -0.15
C MET A 381 -37.73 -27.16 -0.04
#